data_AF-A0A1E5QDB2-F1
#
_entry.id   AF-A0A1E5QDB2-F1
#
_cell.length_a   1.000
_cell.length_b   1.000
_cell.length_c   1.000
_cell.angle_alpha   90.00
_cell.angle_beta   90.00
_cell.angle_gamma   90.00
#
_symmetry.space_group_name_H-M   'P 1'
#
loop_
_entity.id
_entity.type
_entity.pdbx_description
1 polymer ?
#
loop_
_entity_poly.entity_id
_entity_poly.type
_entity_poly.pdbx_seq_one_letter_code
_entity_poly.pdbx_strand_id
1 'polypeptide(L)'
;MRELFVLLKFVYVILLPKKFLSWQTCLLTCILLWLLALSQTETQRDILASLGFLSLIAALWFFLQERPFRIFGFSVGNWILSLFLAVFIAASLWGEVGYIPWVISPLIAALIAIVPELINSKFKLKLPDPHARARILILLFSHILLSCWIQFHFTINYWLSTQPDLVGQDFSNSAFVVKIQY
;
A
#
# COMPACT_ATOMS: atom_id res chain seq x y z
N MET A 1 -38.78 2.73 0.46
CA MET A 1 -38.68 1.52 -0.39
C MET A 1 -38.18 1.81 -1.81
N ARG A 2 -38.63 2.87 -2.50
CA ARG A 2 -38.20 3.21 -3.88
C ARG A 2 -36.69 3.52 -4.02
N GLU A 3 -36.14 4.34 -3.11
CA GLU A 3 -34.70 4.64 -3.03
C GLU A 3 -33.83 3.38 -2.89
N LEU A 4 -34.29 2.43 -2.08
CA LEU A 4 -33.58 1.18 -1.81
C LEU A 4 -33.52 0.29 -3.05
N PHE A 5 -34.58 0.29 -3.86
CA PHE A 5 -34.63 -0.43 -5.14
C PHE A 5 -33.74 0.21 -6.22
N VAL A 6 -33.66 1.54 -6.23
CA VAL A 6 -32.76 2.29 -7.13
C VAL A 6 -31.30 2.01 -6.79
N LEU A 7 -30.95 2.02 -5.49
CA LEU A 7 -29.61 1.67 -5.00
C LEU A 7 -29.26 0.22 -5.33
N LEU A 8 -30.17 -0.74 -5.07
CA LEU A 8 -29.96 -2.15 -5.41
C LEU A 8 -29.71 -2.36 -6.91
N LYS A 9 -30.48 -1.68 -7.77
CA LYS A 9 -30.32 -1.78 -9.22
C LYS A 9 -29.01 -1.14 -9.68
N PHE A 10 -28.60 -0.02 -9.07
CA PHE A 10 -27.33 0.64 -9.36
C PHE A 10 -26.12 -0.23 -8.97
N VAL A 11 -26.16 -0.81 -7.76
CA VAL A 11 -25.17 -1.78 -7.27
C VAL A 11 -25.10 -2.97 -8.21
N TYR A 12 -26.23 -3.55 -8.60
CA TYR A 12 -26.30 -4.67 -9.52
C TYR A 12 -25.64 -4.37 -10.88
N VAL A 13 -25.95 -3.22 -11.48
CA VAL A 13 -25.38 -2.83 -12.78
C VAL A 13 -23.88 -2.56 -12.72
N ILE A 14 -23.37 -2.08 -11.58
CA ILE A 14 -21.93 -1.80 -11.39
C ILE A 14 -21.13 -3.07 -11.11
N LEU A 15 -21.69 -3.96 -10.30
CA LEU A 15 -21.03 -5.21 -9.86
C LEU A 15 -21.19 -6.37 -10.86
N LEU A 16 -22.12 -6.30 -11.82
CA LEU A 16 -22.24 -7.36 -12.82
C LEU A 16 -21.02 -7.37 -13.75
N PRO A 17 -20.21 -8.43 -13.75
CA PRO A 17 -18.99 -8.47 -14.53
C PRO A 17 -19.31 -8.55 -16.02
N LYS A 18 -18.72 -7.66 -16.83
CA LYS A 18 -18.81 -7.75 -18.30
C LYS A 18 -17.92 -8.86 -18.87
N LYS A 19 -16.92 -9.33 -18.09
CA LYS A 19 -15.91 -10.33 -18.46
C LYS A 19 -15.51 -11.18 -17.23
N PHE A 20 -15.16 -12.45 -17.44
CA PHE A 20 -14.73 -13.37 -16.37
C PHE A 20 -13.49 -12.89 -15.59
N LEU A 21 -12.52 -12.28 -16.27
CA LEU A 21 -11.36 -11.62 -15.65
C LEU A 21 -11.60 -10.10 -15.64
N SER A 22 -12.31 -9.62 -14.62
CA SER A 22 -12.55 -8.20 -14.39
C SER A 22 -12.37 -7.87 -12.91
N TRP A 23 -12.14 -6.61 -12.57
CA TRP A 23 -12.03 -6.21 -11.16
C TRP A 23 -13.31 -6.54 -10.37
N GLN A 24 -14.48 -6.56 -11.02
CA GLN A 24 -15.74 -6.96 -10.40
C GLN A 24 -15.74 -8.42 -9.96
N THR A 25 -15.18 -9.35 -10.76
CA THR A 25 -15.15 -10.77 -10.38
C THR A 25 -14.24 -10.99 -9.19
N CYS A 26 -13.04 -10.38 -9.18
CA CYS A 26 -12.15 -10.43 -8.03
C CYS A 26 -12.78 -9.82 -6.77
N LEU A 27 -13.49 -8.69 -6.90
CA LEU A 27 -14.19 -8.07 -5.77
C LEU A 27 -15.29 -8.98 -5.22
N LEU A 28 -16.09 -9.59 -6.10
CA LEU A 28 -17.13 -10.55 -5.71
C LEU A 28 -16.53 -11.79 -5.05
N THR A 29 -15.42 -12.31 -5.56
CA THR A 29 -14.70 -13.43 -4.95
C THR A 29 -14.19 -13.06 -3.55
N CYS A 30 -13.64 -11.86 -3.36
CA CYS A 30 -13.26 -11.35 -2.04
C CYS A 30 -14.46 -11.36 -1.08
N ILE A 31 -15.60 -10.80 -1.49
CA ILE A 31 -16.82 -10.73 -0.65
C ILE A 31 -17.31 -12.14 -0.31
N LEU A 32 -17.33 -13.04 -1.28
CA LEU A 32 -17.76 -14.42 -1.08
C LEU A 32 -16.83 -15.17 -0.12
N LEU A 33 -15.51 -15.05 -0.28
CA LEU A 33 -14.53 -15.67 0.62
C LEU A 33 -14.63 -15.11 2.03
N TRP A 34 -14.84 -13.80 2.17
CA TRP A 34 -15.07 -13.16 3.46
C TRP A 34 -16.35 -13.67 4.14
N LEU A 35 -17.46 -13.78 3.39
CA LEU A 35 -18.71 -14.35 3.91
C LEU A 35 -18.55 -15.81 4.34
N LEU A 36 -17.86 -16.62 3.53
CA LEU A 36 -17.58 -18.00 3.88
C LEU A 36 -16.74 -18.11 5.16
N ALA A 37 -15.78 -17.20 5.36
CA ALA A 37 -14.90 -17.18 6.53
C ALA A 37 -15.66 -17.01 7.85
N LEU A 38 -16.80 -16.30 7.86
CA LEU A 38 -17.61 -16.06 9.07
C LEU A 38 -18.15 -17.33 9.71
N SER A 39 -18.35 -18.38 8.92
CA SER A 39 -18.94 -19.65 9.38
C SER A 39 -17.91 -20.75 9.61
N GLN A 40 -16.61 -20.45 9.53
CA GLN A 40 -15.54 -21.46 9.67
C GLN A 40 -14.85 -21.44 11.03
N THR A 41 -14.13 -22.52 11.31
CA THR A 41 -13.20 -22.64 12.45
C THR A 41 -11.97 -21.74 12.25
N GLU A 42 -11.24 -21.46 13.34
CA GLU A 42 -10.17 -20.44 13.37
C GLU A 42 -9.14 -20.57 12.23
N THR A 43 -8.55 -21.75 12.04
CA THR A 43 -7.54 -21.97 10.99
C THR A 43 -8.11 -21.82 9.58
N GLN A 44 -9.32 -22.31 9.35
CA GLN A 44 -9.99 -22.21 8.05
C GLN A 44 -10.39 -20.76 7.75
N ARG A 45 -10.86 -20.04 8.77
CA ARG A 45 -11.20 -18.62 8.69
C ARG A 45 -10.00 -17.78 8.25
N ASP A 46 -8.81 -18.02 8.82
CA ASP A 46 -7.62 -17.23 8.51
C ASP A 46 -7.13 -17.47 7.07
N ILE A 47 -7.21 -18.71 6.59
CA ILE A 47 -6.89 -19.04 5.19
C ILE A 47 -7.88 -18.34 4.24
N LEU A 48 -9.18 -18.44 4.52
CA LEU A 48 -10.21 -17.80 3.68
C LEU A 48 -10.10 -16.28 3.71
N ALA A 49 -9.82 -15.68 4.88
CA ALA A 49 -9.60 -14.24 5.02
C ALA A 49 -8.37 -13.79 4.22
N SER A 50 -7.27 -14.55 4.27
CA SER A 50 -6.06 -14.27 3.51
C SER A 50 -6.30 -14.35 2.00
N LEU A 51 -6.99 -15.40 1.54
CA LEU A 51 -7.37 -15.55 0.13
C LEU A 51 -8.34 -14.45 -0.32
N GLY A 52 -9.30 -14.06 0.53
CA GLY A 52 -10.20 -12.94 0.29
C GLY A 52 -9.43 -11.64 0.12
N PHE A 53 -8.47 -11.37 1.00
CA PHE A 53 -7.63 -10.18 0.94
C PHE A 53 -6.73 -10.16 -0.31
N LEU A 54 -6.15 -11.28 -0.70
CA LEU A 54 -5.41 -11.40 -1.97
C LEU A 54 -6.32 -11.11 -3.18
N SER A 55 -7.56 -11.62 -3.14
CA SER A 55 -8.56 -11.34 -4.16
C SER A 55 -8.92 -9.85 -4.22
N LEU A 56 -8.97 -9.17 -3.08
CA LEU A 56 -9.15 -7.71 -3.00
C LEU A 56 -7.98 -6.95 -3.63
N ILE A 57 -6.74 -7.36 -3.36
CA ILE A 57 -5.54 -6.77 -3.99
C ILE A 57 -5.60 -6.95 -5.51
N ALA A 58 -5.99 -8.13 -5.99
CA ALA A 58 -6.16 -8.39 -7.42
C ALA A 58 -7.28 -7.53 -8.03
N ALA A 59 -8.40 -7.35 -7.33
CA ALA A 59 -9.48 -6.46 -7.75
C ALA A 59 -8.98 -5.02 -7.89
N LEU A 60 -8.24 -4.51 -6.91
CA LEU A 60 -7.63 -3.18 -6.95
C LEU A 60 -6.64 -3.05 -8.10
N TRP A 61 -5.81 -4.06 -8.35
CA TRP A 61 -4.87 -4.08 -9.48
C TRP A 61 -5.60 -3.88 -10.82
N PHE A 62 -6.61 -4.71 -11.11
CA PHE A 62 -7.38 -4.58 -12.36
C PHE A 62 -8.14 -3.26 -12.44
N PHE A 63 -8.73 -2.81 -11.33
CA PHE A 63 -9.46 -1.56 -11.28
C PHE A 63 -8.57 -0.36 -11.63
N LEU A 64 -7.37 -0.32 -11.05
CA LEU A 64 -6.39 0.75 -11.28
C LEU A 64 -5.78 0.72 -12.68
N GLN A 65 -5.72 -0.45 -13.33
CA GLN A 65 -5.32 -0.57 -14.74
C GLN A 65 -6.40 -0.01 -15.68
N GLU A 66 -7.68 -0.31 -15.43
CA GLU A 66 -8.79 0.20 -16.23
C GLU A 66 -9.01 1.71 -16.02
N ARG A 67 -8.81 2.19 -14.79
CA ARG A 67 -9.02 3.59 -14.38
C ARG A 67 -7.77 4.13 -13.70
N PRO A 68 -6.75 4.53 -14.47
CA PRO A 68 -5.50 5.03 -13.91
C PRO A 68 -5.74 6.32 -13.13
N PHE A 69 -5.63 6.23 -11.80
CA PHE A 69 -5.78 7.38 -10.93
C PHE A 69 -4.44 8.13 -10.86
N ARG A 70 -4.37 9.29 -11.53
CA ARG A 70 -3.18 10.14 -11.59
C ARG A 70 -3.47 11.51 -11.00
N ILE A 71 -2.66 11.94 -10.04
CA ILE A 71 -2.71 13.29 -9.47
C ILE A 71 -1.37 13.96 -9.79
N PHE A 72 -1.40 15.16 -10.39
CA PHE A 72 -0.20 15.90 -10.83
C PHE A 72 0.77 15.06 -11.71
N GLY A 73 0.24 14.11 -12.48
CA GLY A 73 1.04 13.19 -13.31
C GLY A 73 1.61 11.97 -12.58
N PHE A 74 1.48 11.89 -11.25
CA PHE A 74 1.90 10.73 -10.45
C PHE A 74 0.79 9.68 -10.33
N SER A 75 1.13 8.40 -10.51
CA SER A 75 0.19 7.29 -10.35
C SER A 75 -0.08 6.98 -8.88
N VAL A 76 -1.08 7.65 -8.31
CA VAL A 76 -1.55 7.42 -6.93
C VAL A 76 -2.10 6.00 -6.77
N GLY A 77 -2.58 5.38 -7.85
CA GLY A 77 -2.98 3.98 -7.84
C GLY A 77 -1.90 3.03 -7.29
N ASN A 78 -0.64 3.23 -7.66
CA ASN A 78 0.46 2.38 -7.20
C ASN A 78 0.69 2.49 -5.69
N TRP A 79 0.43 3.66 -5.11
CA TRP A 79 0.51 3.90 -3.67
C TRP A 79 -0.62 3.24 -2.89
N ILE A 80 -1.85 3.30 -3.41
CA ILE A 80 -2.99 2.63 -2.78
C ILE A 80 -2.74 1.12 -2.78
N LEU A 81 -2.38 0.58 -3.94
CA LEU A 81 -2.08 -0.84 -4.08
C LEU A 81 -0.92 -1.29 -3.19
N SER A 82 0.15 -0.48 -3.11
CA SER A 82 1.30 -0.81 -2.27
C SER A 82 0.96 -0.81 -0.79
N LEU A 83 0.06 0.05 -0.33
CA LEU A 83 -0.41 0.07 1.05
C LEU A 83 -1.18 -1.20 1.39
N PHE A 84 -2.09 -1.65 0.53
CA PHE A 84 -2.81 -2.92 0.74
C PHE A 84 -1.84 -4.10 0.74
N LEU A 85 -0.89 -4.13 -0.18
CA LEU A 85 0.13 -5.19 -0.21
C LEU A 85 1.02 -5.15 1.05
N ALA A 86 1.39 -3.97 1.51
CA ALA A 86 2.16 -3.78 2.74
C ALA A 86 1.41 -4.27 3.99
N VAL A 87 0.11 -3.97 4.08
CA VAL A 87 -0.77 -4.45 5.17
C VAL A 87 -0.88 -5.97 5.13
N PHE A 88 -1.07 -6.56 3.95
CA PHE A 88 -1.14 -8.02 3.80
C PHE A 88 0.16 -8.69 4.26
N ILE A 89 1.30 -8.23 3.74
CA ILE A 89 2.63 -8.74 4.12
C ILE A 89 2.82 -8.61 5.63
N ALA A 90 2.43 -7.47 6.22
CA ALA A 90 2.62 -7.26 7.64
C ALA A 90 1.76 -8.16 8.53
N ALA A 91 0.47 -8.28 8.19
CA ALA A 91 -0.44 -9.19 8.86
C ALA A 91 0.03 -10.64 8.75
N SER A 92 0.51 -11.06 7.58
CA SER A 92 0.97 -12.44 7.35
C SER A 92 2.31 -12.78 8.00
N LEU A 93 3.26 -11.84 8.06
CA LEU A 93 4.61 -12.11 8.59
C LEU A 93 4.76 -11.82 10.08
N TRP A 94 4.13 -10.74 10.57
CA TRP A 94 4.33 -10.27 11.94
C TRP A 94 3.10 -10.43 12.83
N GLY A 95 1.95 -10.85 12.27
CA GLY A 95 0.69 -11.04 13.02
C GLY A 95 0.02 -9.76 13.50
N GLU A 96 0.70 -8.61 13.41
CA GLU A 96 0.19 -7.30 13.84
C GLU A 96 0.40 -6.24 12.76
N VAL A 97 -0.64 -5.45 12.53
CA VAL A 97 -0.61 -4.31 11.59
C VAL A 97 -0.18 -3.07 12.38
N GLY A 98 1.12 -2.99 12.68
CA GLY A 98 1.74 -1.83 13.33
C GLY A 98 2.03 -0.67 12.35
N TYR A 99 3.12 0.06 12.59
CA TYR A 99 3.55 1.15 11.70
C TYR A 99 4.30 0.67 10.45
N ILE A 100 4.74 -0.59 10.42
CA ILE A 100 5.56 -1.17 9.34
C ILE A 100 4.93 -1.00 7.94
N PRO A 101 3.61 -1.26 7.72
CA PRO A 101 2.99 -1.05 6.41
C PRO A 101 3.18 0.36 5.85
N TRP A 102 3.11 1.37 6.71
CA TRP A 102 3.32 2.76 6.31
C TRP A 102 4.76 2.99 5.84
N VAL A 103 5.73 2.42 6.54
CA VAL A 103 7.16 2.55 6.21
C VAL A 103 7.50 1.83 4.91
N ILE A 104 6.98 0.62 4.68
CA ILE A 104 7.34 -0.20 3.50
C ILE A 104 6.51 0.13 2.26
N SER A 105 5.32 0.73 2.40
CA SER A 105 4.43 1.04 1.27
C SER A 105 5.06 1.93 0.18
N PRO A 106 5.92 2.94 0.46
CA PRO A 106 6.59 3.70 -0.59
C PRO A 106 7.56 2.83 -1.39
N LEU A 107 8.30 1.94 -0.73
CA LEU A 107 9.25 1.04 -1.40
C LEU A 107 8.52 0.07 -2.32
N ILE A 108 7.40 -0.51 -1.85
CA ILE A 108 6.55 -1.38 -2.66
C ILE A 108 5.95 -0.61 -3.85
N ALA A 109 5.50 0.64 -3.66
CA ALA A 109 4.98 1.48 -4.74
C ALA A 109 6.04 1.71 -5.83
N ALA A 110 7.29 1.96 -5.43
CA ALA A 110 8.40 2.11 -6.36
C ALA A 110 8.66 0.84 -7.16
N LEU A 111 8.68 -0.32 -6.48
CA LEU A 111 8.87 -1.62 -7.14
C LEU A 111 7.77 -1.87 -8.18
N ILE A 112 6.51 -1.66 -7.81
CA ILE A 112 5.36 -1.80 -8.72
C ILE A 112 5.52 -0.91 -9.96
N ALA A 113 5.97 0.34 -9.77
CA ALA A 113 6.16 1.29 -10.86
C ALA A 113 7.32 0.91 -11.80
N ILE A 114 8.38 0.29 -11.28
CA ILE A 114 9.60 -0.04 -12.04
C ILE A 114 9.49 -1.39 -12.78
N VAL A 115 8.68 -2.33 -12.26
CA VAL A 115 8.52 -3.68 -12.83
C VAL A 115 8.25 -3.69 -14.36
N PRO A 116 7.36 -2.87 -14.93
CA PRO A 116 7.12 -2.84 -16.38
C PRO A 116 8.35 -2.39 -17.21
N GLU A 117 9.25 -1.61 -16.62
CA GLU A 117 10.48 -1.14 -17.27
C GLU A 117 11.59 -2.19 -17.24
N LEU A 118 11.56 -3.11 -16.26
CA LEU A 118 12.53 -4.19 -16.10
C LEU A 118 12.13 -5.50 -16.78
N ILE A 119 10.86 -5.67 -17.12
CA ILE A 119 10.33 -6.91 -17.69
C ILE A 119 9.92 -6.70 -19.15
N ASN A 120 10.20 -7.68 -20.01
CA ASN A 120 9.72 -7.70 -21.39
C ASN A 120 8.40 -8.51 -21.53
N SER A 121 7.76 -8.48 -22.70
CA SER A 121 6.51 -9.21 -22.96
C SER A 121 6.62 -10.74 -22.82
N LYS A 122 7.83 -11.28 -22.69
CA LYS A 122 8.11 -12.72 -22.44
C LYS A 122 8.52 -12.99 -20.98
N PHE A 123 8.24 -12.07 -20.05
CA PHE A 123 8.60 -12.14 -18.64
C PHE A 123 10.10 -12.32 -18.36
N LYS A 124 10.97 -11.91 -19.29
CA LYS A 124 12.42 -11.91 -19.09
C LYS A 124 12.89 -10.53 -18.63
N LEU A 125 13.85 -10.54 -17.72
CA LEU A 125 14.56 -9.32 -17.29
C LEU A 125 15.26 -8.69 -18.50
N LYS A 126 15.03 -7.39 -18.69
CA LYS A 126 15.71 -6.56 -19.69
C LYS A 126 16.43 -5.42 -18.97
N LEU A 127 17.57 -5.03 -19.51
CA LEU A 127 18.20 -3.78 -19.07
C LEU A 127 17.34 -2.61 -19.55
N PRO A 128 16.97 -1.66 -18.68
CA PRO A 128 16.24 -0.48 -19.08
C PRO A 128 17.11 0.43 -19.96
N ASP A 129 16.45 1.15 -20.86
CA ASP A 129 17.04 2.14 -21.76
C ASP A 129 17.85 3.19 -20.96
N PRO A 130 19.04 3.61 -21.39
CA PRO A 130 19.83 4.66 -20.74
C PRO A 130 19.03 5.87 -20.23
N HIS A 131 18.06 6.37 -21.01
CA HIS A 131 17.21 7.50 -20.61
C HIS A 131 16.24 7.15 -19.46
N ALA A 132 15.75 5.90 -19.41
CA ALA A 132 14.88 5.42 -18.35
C ALA A 132 15.61 5.16 -17.03
N ARG A 133 16.91 4.85 -17.06
CA ARG A 133 17.71 4.53 -15.85
C ARG A 133 17.73 5.66 -14.84
N ALA A 134 17.98 6.89 -15.29
CA ALA A 134 18.01 8.06 -14.41
C ALA A 134 16.64 8.28 -13.74
N ARG A 135 15.55 8.14 -14.50
CA ARG A 135 14.18 8.24 -13.99
C ARG A 135 13.88 7.16 -12.94
N ILE A 136 14.27 5.91 -13.22
CA ILE A 136 14.12 4.78 -12.28
C ILE A 136 14.86 5.06 -10.98
N LEU A 137 16.10 5.54 -11.05
CA LEU A 137 16.89 5.87 -9.86
C LEU A 137 16.27 7.01 -9.05
N ILE A 138 15.86 8.10 -9.71
CA ILE A 138 15.19 9.22 -9.03
C ILE A 138 13.92 8.73 -8.34
N LEU A 139 13.11 7.91 -9.01
CA LEU A 139 11.89 7.34 -8.44
C LEU A 139 12.22 6.43 -7.24
N LEU A 140 13.21 5.55 -7.35
CA LEU A 140 13.60 4.66 -6.26
C LEU A 140 14.10 5.46 -5.05
N PHE A 141 15.02 6.39 -5.25
CA PHE A 141 15.58 7.21 -4.18
C PHE A 141 14.54 8.13 -3.55
N SER A 142 13.59 8.67 -4.32
CA SER A 142 12.51 9.48 -3.76
C SER A 142 11.62 8.66 -2.83
N HIS A 143 11.29 7.42 -3.20
CA HIS A 143 10.48 6.54 -2.35
C HIS A 143 11.25 6.01 -1.14
N ILE A 144 12.56 5.76 -1.27
CA ILE A 144 13.43 5.46 -0.13
C ILE A 144 13.44 6.64 0.84
N LEU A 145 13.64 7.87 0.34
CA LEU A 145 13.64 9.06 1.17
C LEU A 145 12.30 9.23 1.90
N LEU A 146 11.17 9.01 1.21
CA LEU A 146 9.84 9.03 1.83
C LEU A 146 9.70 7.96 2.91
N SER A 147 10.17 6.74 2.66
CA SER A 147 10.18 5.65 3.64
C SER A 147 10.99 6.03 4.88
N CYS A 148 12.17 6.63 4.71
CA CYS A 148 13.00 7.14 5.80
C CYS A 148 12.29 8.23 6.61
N TRP A 149 11.61 9.17 5.97
CA TRP A 149 10.85 10.21 6.67
C TRP A 149 9.69 9.65 7.48
N ILE A 150 8.95 8.68 6.93
CA ILE A 150 7.85 8.01 7.63
C ILE A 150 8.40 7.23 8.83
N GLN A 151 9.48 6.47 8.66
CA GLN A 151 10.12 5.76 9.76
C GLN A 151 10.61 6.72 10.83
N PHE A 152 11.27 7.81 10.45
CA PHE A 152 11.74 8.83 11.37
C PHE A 152 10.59 9.41 12.21
N HIS A 153 9.44 9.73 11.58
CA HIS A 153 8.26 10.20 12.29
C HIS A 153 7.79 9.21 13.38
N PHE A 154 7.68 7.92 13.05
CA PHE A 154 7.29 6.90 14.04
C PHE A 154 8.34 6.71 15.13
N THR A 155 9.63 6.76 14.80
CA THR A 155 10.72 6.66 15.78
C THR A 155 10.70 7.84 16.76
N ILE A 156 10.54 9.07 16.27
CA ILE A 156 10.46 10.26 17.13
C ILE A 156 9.23 10.18 18.04
N ASN A 157 8.06 9.84 17.50
CA ASN A 157 6.85 9.69 18.33
C ASN A 157 7.03 8.61 19.41
N TYR A 158 7.67 7.49 19.05
CA TYR A 158 7.96 6.43 19.99
C TYR A 158 8.87 6.91 21.13
N TRP A 159 9.95 7.63 20.81
CA TRP A 159 10.84 8.22 21.83
C TRP A 159 10.10 9.22 22.73
N LEU A 160 9.29 10.10 22.15
CA LEU A 160 8.50 11.08 22.92
C LEU A 160 7.49 10.39 23.85
N SER A 161 6.91 9.26 23.45
CA SER A 161 5.97 8.50 24.28
C SER A 161 6.64 7.67 25.38
N THR A 162 7.89 7.26 25.19
CA THR A 162 8.62 6.37 26.12
C THR A 162 9.54 7.11 27.07
N GLN A 163 9.97 8.33 26.73
CA GLN A 163 10.81 9.18 27.56
C GLN A 163 10.25 10.62 27.61
N PRO A 164 9.31 10.89 28.53
CA PRO A 164 8.72 12.23 28.67
C PRO A 164 9.74 13.32 29.02
N ASP A 165 10.86 12.93 29.66
CA ASP A 165 11.96 13.85 30.00
C ASP A 165 12.60 14.50 28.76
N LEU A 166 12.53 13.86 27.58
CA LEU A 166 13.03 14.43 26.32
C LEU A 166 12.21 15.66 25.87
N VAL A 167 10.94 15.77 26.28
CA VAL A 167 10.07 16.90 25.92
C VAL A 167 10.42 18.16 26.71
N GLY A 168 10.96 17.99 27.93
CA GLY A 168 11.34 19.09 28.82
C GLY A 168 12.82 19.48 28.75
N GLN A 169 13.66 18.72 28.03
CA GLN A 169 15.08 19.02 27.86
C GLN A 169 15.30 20.08 26.77
N ASP A 170 15.98 21.15 27.16
CA ASP A 170 16.53 22.18 26.27
C ASP A 170 17.87 21.69 25.70
N PHE A 171 18.20 22.09 24.48
CA PHE A 171 19.50 21.83 23.84
C PHE A 171 20.69 22.56 24.49
N SER A 172 20.51 23.19 25.66
CA SER A 172 21.53 23.96 26.37
C SER A 172 22.74 23.15 26.83
N ASN A 173 22.62 21.82 26.95
CA ASN A 173 23.72 20.88 27.21
C ASN A 173 24.11 20.06 25.97
N SER A 174 23.62 20.43 24.77
CA SER A 174 23.96 19.74 23.54
C SER A 174 25.37 20.10 23.09
N ALA A 175 26.18 19.08 22.79
CA ALA A 175 27.50 19.27 22.14
C ALA A 175 27.39 19.91 20.74
N PHE A 176 26.18 20.04 20.19
CA PHE A 176 25.91 20.61 18.87
C PHE A 176 25.53 22.10 18.89
N VAL A 177 25.24 22.69 20.06
CA VAL A 177 24.84 24.11 20.15
C VAL A 177 25.97 24.94 20.76
N VAL A 178 26.64 25.72 19.91
CA VAL A 178 27.57 26.77 20.37
C VAL A 178 26.74 28.00 20.75
N LYS A 179 26.72 28.35 22.04
CA LYS A 179 26.14 29.62 22.50
C LYS A 179 27.01 30.77 21.99
N ILE A 180 26.51 31.52 21.02
CA ILE A 180 27.15 32.75 20.56
C ILE A 180 26.84 33.82 21.62
N GLN A 181 27.80 34.12 22.48
CA GLN A 181 27.72 35.23 23.43
C GLN A 181 27.91 36.54 22.65
N TYR A 182 26.91 37.41 22.67
CA TYR A 182 27.05 38.83 22.32
C TYR A 182 27.16 39.65 23.60
#